data_AF-A0A127T6K3-F1
#
_entry.id   AF-A0A127T6K3-F1
#
_cell.length_a   1.000
_cell.length_b   1.000
_cell.length_c   1.000
_cell.angle_alpha   90.00
_cell.angle_beta   90.00
_cell.angle_gamma   90.00
#
_symmetry.space_group_name_H-M   'P 1'
#
loop_
_entity.id
_entity.type
_entity.pdbx_description
1 polymer ?
#
loop_
_entity_poly.entity_id
_entity_poly.type
_entity_poly.pdbx_seq_one_letter_code
_entity_poly.pdbx_strand_id
1 'polypeptide(L)'
;MLENLNLSLFSLINATPDSAPWMISLAIFIAKDLITVVPLLAVVLWLWGLTAQRQLVIKIAIALAVSLFVSWTMGHLFPHDRPFVENIGYNFLHHAADDSFPSDHGTVIFTFALAFLCWHRLWSGSLLM
;
A
#
# COMPACT_ATOMS: atom_id res chain seq x y z
N MET A 1 -19.35 -5.61 16.14
CA MET A 1 -19.34 -6.80 15.26
C MET A 1 -18.24 -6.70 14.21
N LEU A 2 -18.18 -5.61 13.43
CA LEU A 2 -17.10 -5.39 12.46
C LEU A 2 -15.71 -5.30 13.13
N GLU A 3 -15.60 -4.63 14.28
CA GLU A 3 -14.31 -4.55 14.99
C GLU A 3 -13.80 -5.91 15.46
N ASN A 4 -14.66 -6.74 16.04
CA ASN A 4 -14.27 -8.10 16.43
C ASN A 4 -13.82 -8.94 15.23
N LEU A 5 -14.46 -8.77 14.07
CA LEU A 5 -14.02 -9.43 12.83
C LEU A 5 -12.65 -8.89 12.38
N ASN A 6 -12.45 -7.58 12.40
CA ASN A 6 -11.18 -6.93 12.08
C ASN A 6 -10.04 -7.45 12.96
N LEU A 7 -10.22 -7.45 14.28
CA LEU A 7 -9.25 -7.96 15.24
C LEU A 7 -9.01 -9.47 15.11
N SER A 8 -10.03 -10.24 14.76
CA SER A 8 -9.89 -11.69 14.51
C SER A 8 -9.05 -11.95 13.26
N LEU A 9 -9.27 -11.20 12.18
CA LEU A 9 -8.47 -11.29 10.94
C LEU A 9 -7.05 -10.80 11.17
N PHE A 10 -6.86 -9.70 11.91
CA PHE A 10 -5.55 -9.22 12.30
C PHE A 10 -4.79 -10.29 13.10
N SER A 11 -5.43 -10.90 14.11
CA SER A 11 -4.80 -11.93 14.94
C SER A 11 -4.44 -13.19 14.15
N LEU A 12 -5.17 -13.50 13.07
CA LEU A 12 -4.88 -14.62 12.19
C LEU A 12 -3.60 -14.42 11.37
N ILE A 13 -3.27 -13.18 11.01
CA ILE A 13 -2.14 -12.85 10.13
C ILE A 13 -0.97 -12.19 10.85
N ASN A 14 -1.18 -11.67 12.06
CA ASN A 14 -0.14 -10.99 12.84
C ASN A 14 0.93 -12.01 13.25
N ALA A 15 2.19 -11.72 12.89
CA ALA A 15 3.31 -12.54 13.30
C ALA A 15 3.48 -12.50 14.82
N THR A 16 4.09 -13.54 15.37
CA THR A 16 4.50 -13.65 16.77
C THR A 16 6.02 -13.82 16.87
N PRO A 17 6.64 -13.68 18.06
CA PRO A 17 8.07 -13.94 18.23
C PRO A 17 8.51 -15.36 17.83
N ASP A 18 7.57 -16.32 17.84
CA ASP A 18 7.80 -17.70 17.41
C ASP A 18 7.64 -17.91 15.89
N SER A 19 7.21 -16.88 15.15
CA SER A 19 7.06 -16.95 13.70
C SER A 19 8.41 -17.07 13.00
N ALA A 20 8.44 -17.77 11.87
CA ALA A 20 9.69 -18.04 11.15
C ALA A 20 10.39 -16.73 10.74
N PRO A 21 11.69 -16.53 11.09
CA PRO A 21 12.39 -15.26 10.83
C PRO A 21 12.42 -14.85 9.36
N TRP A 22 12.44 -15.83 8.44
CA TRP A 22 12.41 -15.57 7.00
C TRP A 22 11.06 -15.01 6.53
N MET A 23 9.93 -15.41 7.16
CA MET A 23 8.60 -14.89 6.84
C MET A 23 8.48 -13.44 7.27
N ILE A 24 8.96 -13.10 8.47
CA ILE A 24 8.99 -11.72 8.97
C ILE A 24 9.86 -10.86 8.05
N SER A 25 11.06 -11.35 7.70
CA SER A 25 11.97 -10.65 6.78
C SER A 25 11.35 -10.42 5.40
N LEU A 26 10.64 -11.42 4.86
CA LEU A 26 9.93 -11.33 3.59
C LEU A 26 8.79 -10.31 3.66
N ALA A 27 7.98 -10.33 4.72
CA ALA A 27 6.90 -9.38 4.92
C ALA A 27 7.43 -7.94 5.05
N ILE A 28 8.53 -7.73 5.77
CA ILE A 28 9.20 -6.43 5.86
C ILE A 28 9.71 -5.99 4.49
N PHE A 29 10.36 -6.87 3.74
CA PHE A 29 10.83 -6.56 2.38
C PHE A 29 9.67 -6.13 1.47
N ILE A 30 8.55 -6.85 1.49
CA ILE A 30 7.35 -6.50 0.72
C ILE A 30 6.79 -5.14 1.17
N ALA A 31 6.66 -4.92 2.48
CA ALA A 31 6.04 -3.72 3.04
C ALA A 31 6.93 -2.46 2.97
N LYS A 32 8.25 -2.60 2.90
CA LYS A 32 9.20 -1.47 2.97
C LYS A 32 9.94 -1.24 1.66
N ASP A 33 10.44 -2.30 1.05
CA ASP A 33 11.37 -2.19 -0.07
C ASP A 33 10.66 -2.34 -1.42
N LEU A 34 9.69 -3.26 -1.54
CA LEU A 34 9.01 -3.53 -2.82
C LEU A 34 8.21 -2.35 -3.36
N ILE A 35 7.69 -1.47 -2.49
CA ILE A 35 6.96 -0.25 -2.92
C ILE A 35 7.82 0.67 -3.79
N THR A 36 9.15 0.59 -3.69
CA THR A 36 10.08 1.39 -4.53
C THR A 36 9.91 1.13 -6.03
N VAL A 37 9.26 0.02 -6.42
CA VAL A 37 8.87 -0.27 -7.81
C VAL A 37 7.98 0.84 -8.38
N VAL A 38 7.09 1.46 -7.59
CA VAL A 38 6.17 2.51 -8.03
C VAL A 38 6.92 3.73 -8.61
N PRO A 39 7.77 4.44 -7.84
CA PRO A 39 8.53 5.57 -8.38
C PRO A 39 9.57 5.15 -9.42
N LEU A 40 10.19 3.97 -9.27
CA LEU A 40 11.19 3.49 -10.22
C LEU A 40 10.58 3.27 -11.62
N LEU A 41 9.43 2.60 -11.70
CA LEU A 41 8.72 2.41 -12.96
C LEU A 41 8.23 3.75 -13.53
N ALA A 42 7.74 4.66 -12.71
CA ALA A 42 7.34 6.00 -13.17
C ALA A 42 8.52 6.74 -13.83
N VAL A 43 9.70 6.71 -13.20
CA VAL A 43 10.94 7.32 -13.76
C VAL A 43 11.35 6.62 -15.05
N VAL A 44 11.35 5.29 -15.08
CA VAL A 44 11.73 4.51 -16.28
C VAL A 44 10.79 4.83 -17.44
N LEU A 45 9.47 4.83 -17.21
CA LEU A 45 8.47 5.15 -18.22
C LEU A 45 8.54 6.60 -18.68
N TRP A 46 8.92 7.53 -17.81
CA TRP A 46 9.08 8.93 -18.18
C TRP A 46 10.28 9.15 -19.10
N LEU A 47 11.45 8.64 -18.70
CA LEU A 47 12.72 8.87 -19.39
C LEU A 47 12.82 8.08 -20.70
N TRP A 48 12.39 6.81 -20.72
CA TRP A 48 12.54 5.90 -21.86
C TRP A 48 11.22 5.52 -22.55
N GLY A 49 10.06 5.89 -22.02
CA GLY A 49 8.78 5.59 -22.64
C GLY A 49 8.43 6.53 -23.80
N LEU A 50 7.54 6.05 -24.68
CA LEU A 50 6.93 6.86 -25.74
C LEU A 50 5.85 7.77 -25.14
N THR A 51 5.22 8.58 -25.99
CA THR A 51 4.17 9.54 -25.58
C THR A 51 3.06 8.89 -24.75
N ALA A 52 2.63 7.67 -25.10
CA ALA A 52 1.59 6.96 -24.35
C ALA A 52 2.02 6.60 -22.92
N GLN A 53 3.26 6.16 -22.72
CA GLN A 53 3.81 5.85 -21.39
C GLN A 53 3.97 7.13 -20.55
N ARG A 54 4.39 8.24 -21.15
CA ARG A 54 4.46 9.53 -20.44
C ARG A 54 3.08 10.03 -20.02
N GLN A 55 2.06 9.86 -20.88
CA GLN A 55 0.67 10.14 -20.53
C GLN A 55 0.18 9.22 -19.39
N LEU A 56 0.57 7.94 -19.39
CA LEU A 56 0.27 7.02 -18.30
C LEU A 56 0.86 7.51 -16.97
N VAL A 57 2.13 7.93 -16.95
CA VAL A 57 2.77 8.49 -15.74
C VAL A 57 2.01 9.70 -15.20
N ILE A 58 1.56 10.61 -16.08
CA ILE A 58 0.75 11.77 -15.67
C ILE A 58 -0.58 11.32 -15.06
N LYS A 59 -1.28 10.37 -15.70
CA LYS A 59 -2.54 9.82 -15.17
C LYS A 59 -2.35 9.15 -13.82
N ILE A 60 -1.27 8.39 -13.65
CA ILE A 60 -0.89 7.78 -12.36
C ILE A 60 -0.66 8.86 -11.32
N ALA A 61 0.11 9.91 -11.63
CA ALA A 61 0.38 11.00 -10.69
C ALA A 61 -0.92 11.69 -10.23
N ILE A 62 -1.83 11.98 -11.17
CA ILE A 62 -3.14 12.55 -10.86
C ILE A 62 -3.97 11.59 -10.01
N ALA A 63 -4.03 10.31 -10.38
CA ALA A 63 -4.79 9.30 -9.65
C ALA A 63 -4.27 9.13 -8.22
N LEU A 64 -2.95 9.10 -8.02
CA LEU A 64 -2.31 9.03 -6.70
C LEU A 64 -2.58 10.28 -5.87
N ALA A 65 -2.50 11.47 -6.47
CA ALA A 65 -2.81 12.71 -5.77
C ALA A 65 -4.27 12.72 -5.28
N VAL A 66 -5.21 12.31 -6.13
CA VAL A 66 -6.63 12.22 -5.77
C VAL A 66 -6.86 11.14 -4.71
N SER A 67 -6.30 9.94 -4.89
CA SER A 67 -6.55 8.83 -3.96
C SER A 67 -5.93 9.06 -2.58
N LEU A 68 -4.73 9.64 -2.51
CA LEU A 68 -4.12 10.04 -1.24
C LEU A 68 -4.85 11.21 -0.59
N PHE A 69 -5.35 12.17 -1.37
CA PHE A 69 -6.19 13.24 -0.80
C PHE A 69 -7.46 12.65 -0.18
N VAL A 70 -8.13 11.72 -0.86
CA VAL A 70 -9.28 11.00 -0.30
C VAL A 70 -8.89 10.20 0.94
N SER A 71 -7.77 9.46 0.90
CA SER A 71 -7.21 8.73 2.06
C SER A 71 -7.07 9.64 3.28
N TRP A 72 -6.38 10.76 3.08
CA TRP A 72 -6.15 11.76 4.12
C TRP A 72 -7.45 12.33 4.69
N THR A 73 -8.42 12.68 3.84
CA THR A 73 -9.73 13.16 4.31
C THR A 73 -10.47 12.09 5.11
N MET A 74 -10.41 10.83 4.69
CA MET A 74 -11.08 9.72 5.38
C MET A 74 -10.43 9.44 6.74
N GLY A 75 -9.10 9.48 6.85
CA GLY A 75 -8.42 9.35 8.14
C GLY A 75 -8.84 10.42 9.15
N HIS A 76 -9.01 11.67 8.69
CA HIS A 76 -9.47 12.76 9.57
C HIS A 76 -10.97 12.66 9.92
N LEU A 77 -11.81 12.17 9.01
CA LEU A 77 -13.24 12.02 9.26
C LEU A 77 -13.56 10.78 10.10
N PHE A 78 -12.74 9.73 9.97
CA PHE A 78 -12.92 8.43 10.62
C PHE A 78 -11.59 7.97 11.24
N PRO A 79 -11.07 8.69 12.26
CA PRO A 79 -9.81 8.34 12.89
C PRO A 79 -9.89 6.94 13.49
N HIS A 80 -8.82 6.17 13.30
CA HIS A 80 -8.76 4.79 13.77
C HIS A 80 -7.33 4.43 14.12
N ASP A 81 -7.09 4.14 15.39
CA ASP A 81 -5.77 3.79 15.90
C ASP A 81 -5.22 2.53 15.23
N ARG A 82 -3.90 2.47 15.11
CA ARG A 82 -3.21 1.26 14.65
C ARG A 82 -3.16 0.23 15.78
N PRO A 83 -3.19 -1.08 15.48
CA PRO A 83 -3.16 -2.12 16.51
C PRO A 83 -2.04 -1.96 17.54
N PHE A 84 -0.84 -1.55 17.12
CA PHE A 84 0.29 -1.38 18.05
C PHE A 84 0.13 -0.20 19.01
N VAL A 85 -0.66 0.83 18.66
CA VAL A 85 -0.96 1.97 19.55
C VAL A 85 -1.80 1.50 20.73
N GLU A 86 -2.73 0.58 20.46
CA GLU A 86 -3.57 -0.07 21.47
C GLU A 86 -2.88 -1.27 22.15
N ASN A 87 -1.61 -1.53 21.86
CA ASN A 87 -0.85 -2.70 22.34
C ASN A 87 -1.46 -4.05 21.93
N ILE A 88 -2.07 -4.10 20.74
CA ILE A 88 -2.67 -5.30 20.16
C ILE A 88 -1.68 -5.96 19.19
N GLY A 89 -1.38 -7.24 19.44
CA GLY A 89 -0.45 -8.04 18.65
C GLY A 89 1.01 -7.62 18.80
N TYR A 90 1.85 -8.08 17.86
CA TYR A 90 3.27 -7.76 17.81
C TYR A 90 3.58 -6.84 16.63
N ASN A 91 4.48 -5.89 16.87
CA ASN A 91 4.97 -4.98 15.85
C ASN A 91 6.47 -5.24 15.55
N PHE A 92 6.74 -5.81 14.38
CA PHE A 92 8.10 -6.09 13.91
C PHE A 92 8.65 -5.02 12.96
N LEU A 93 7.83 -4.04 12.58
CA LEU A 93 8.22 -2.96 11.68
C LEU A 93 7.77 -1.61 12.28
N HIS A 94 8.72 -0.87 12.83
CA HIS A 94 8.43 0.41 13.45
C HIS A 94 7.72 1.36 12.48
N HIS A 95 6.66 2.00 12.97
CA HIS A 95 5.81 2.90 12.21
C HIS A 95 5.30 4.04 13.10
N ALA A 96 4.93 5.16 12.49
CA ALA A 96 4.35 6.30 13.20
C ALA A 96 2.96 5.94 13.74
N ALA A 97 2.57 6.56 14.86
CA ALA A 97 1.24 6.45 15.44
C ALA A 97 0.26 7.42 14.73
N ASP A 98 0.11 7.25 13.42
CA ASP A 98 -0.88 7.93 12.59
C ASP A 98 -2.08 7.02 12.30
N ASP A 99 -3.10 7.56 11.61
CA ASP A 99 -4.33 6.83 11.31
C ASP A 99 -4.04 5.51 10.56
N SER A 100 -4.78 4.47 10.94
CA SER A 100 -4.72 3.16 10.31
C SER A 100 -5.63 3.03 9.09
N PHE A 101 -6.66 3.87 9.00
CA PHE A 101 -7.70 3.79 7.98
C PHE A 101 -7.85 5.08 7.17
N PRO A 102 -7.90 4.99 5.83
CA PRO A 102 -7.47 3.86 5.03
C PRO A 102 -5.94 3.76 5.00
N SER A 103 -5.40 2.64 4.51
CA SER A 103 -3.95 2.46 4.41
C SER A 103 -3.37 3.33 3.29
N ASP A 104 -2.44 4.23 3.60
CA ASP A 104 -1.70 5.00 2.58
C ASP A 104 -0.88 4.08 1.66
N HIS A 105 -0.18 3.10 2.24
CA HIS A 105 0.63 2.15 1.46
C HIS A 105 -0.22 1.33 0.49
N GLY A 106 -1.36 0.81 0.97
CA GLY A 106 -2.33 0.12 0.13
C GLY A 106 -2.93 1.04 -0.93
N THR A 107 -3.26 2.28 -0.57
CA THR A 107 -3.79 3.29 -1.49
C THR A 107 -2.83 3.54 -2.65
N VAL A 108 -1.53 3.69 -2.39
CA VAL A 108 -0.52 3.89 -3.44
C VAL A 108 -0.41 2.68 -4.36
N ILE A 109 -0.21 1.47 -3.81
CA ILE A 109 0.04 0.28 -4.63
C ILE A 109 -1.18 -0.10 -5.47
N PHE A 110 -2.38 -0.13 -4.89
CA PHE A 110 -3.59 -0.48 -5.63
C PHE A 110 -3.96 0.59 -6.67
N THR A 111 -3.79 1.89 -6.37
CA THR A 111 -3.99 2.95 -7.37
C THR A 111 -3.03 2.77 -8.55
N PHE A 112 -1.76 2.48 -8.27
CA PHE A 112 -0.74 2.27 -9.29
C PHE A 112 -1.05 1.03 -10.15
N ALA A 113 -1.37 -0.11 -9.53
CA ALA A 113 -1.69 -1.34 -10.24
C ALA A 113 -2.98 -1.19 -11.09
N LEU A 114 -4.02 -0.55 -10.56
CA LEU A 114 -5.26 -0.25 -11.30
C LEU A 114 -5.00 0.69 -12.48
N ALA A 115 -4.11 1.67 -12.35
CA ALA A 115 -3.75 2.55 -13.46
C ALA A 115 -3.12 1.77 -14.63
N PHE A 116 -2.29 0.76 -14.34
CA PHE A 116 -1.75 -0.13 -15.38
C PHE A 116 -2.82 -1.03 -16.00
N LEU A 117 -3.73 -1.54 -15.18
CA LEU A 117 -4.85 -2.36 -15.65
C LEU A 117 -5.77 -1.58 -16.59
N CYS A 118 -6.10 -0.33 -16.23
CA CYS A 118 -7.04 0.52 -16.95
C CYS A 118 -6.43 1.28 -18.13
N TRP A 119 -5.15 1.68 -18.06
CA TRP A 119 -4.55 2.61 -19.02
C TRP A 119 -3.26 2.12 -19.68
N HIS A 120 -2.78 0.91 -19.40
CA HIS A 120 -1.62 0.32 -20.07
C HIS A 120 -1.93 -1.00 -20.77
N ARG A 121 -1.75 -2.13 -20.08
CA ARG A 121 -1.99 -3.49 -20.60
C ARG A 121 -2.48 -4.36 -19.45
N LEU A 122 -3.48 -5.19 -19.72
CA LEU A 122 -4.10 -6.05 -18.70
C LEU A 122 -3.06 -6.91 -17.97
N TRP A 123 -2.17 -7.59 -18.70
CA TRP A 123 -1.14 -8.45 -18.09
C TRP A 123 -0.20 -7.70 -17.15
N SER A 124 0.15 -6.44 -17.47
CA SER A 124 1.05 -5.65 -16.63
C SER A 124 0.34 -5.13 -15.37
N GLY A 125 -0.95 -4.82 -15.46
CA GLY A 125 -1.76 -4.50 -14.29
C GLY A 125 -1.96 -5.71 -13.39
N SER A 126 -2.24 -6.89 -13.96
CA SER A 126 -2.39 -8.15 -13.22
C SER A 126 -1.10 -8.60 -12.52
N LEU A 127 0.07 -8.27 -13.07
CA LEU A 127 1.36 -8.57 -12.42
C LEU A 127 1.61 -7.67 -11.20
N LEU A 128 1.02 -6.48 -11.15
CA LEU A 128 1.21 -5.50 -10.07
C LEU A 128 0.16 -5.64 -8.95
N MET A 129 -0.84 -6.51 -9.12
CA MET A 129 -1.86 -6.85 -8.12
C MET A 129 -1.38 -7.97 -7.21
#